data_AF-A0A3E0RB57-F1
#
_entry.id   AF-A0A3E0RB57-F1
#
_cell.length_a   1.000
_cell.length_b   1.000
_cell.length_c   1.000
_cell.angle_alpha   90.00
_cell.angle_beta   90.00
_cell.angle_gamma   90.00
#
_symmetry.space_group_name_H-M   'P 1'
#
loop_
_entity.id
_entity.type
_entity.pdbx_description
1 polymer ?
#
loop_
_entity_poly.entity_id
_entity_poly.type
_entity_poly.pdbx_seq_one_letter_code
_entity_poly.pdbx_strand_id
1 'polypeptide(L)'
;MVVTYRSINKIRFPVYELPSGNWQRTDGLLFLDDKILDDSNMSGDTLGMRRLQTPHKNLFPLKNQVDNLRGVLKSNTKHFIDSNGHAFIYEKSEFCKLKYYRIDKVKQKDTASLLKLTGVKNPFVIPRPPAEEMRYAGVLHFGELPWVLYEYSEDRREDTRRKV
;
A
#
# COMPACT_ATOMS: atom_id res chain seq x y z
N MET A 1 10.35 -11.65 -6.68
CA MET A 1 8.98 -12.20 -6.61
C MET A 1 8.02 -11.27 -7.32
N VAL A 2 7.09 -11.77 -8.13
CA VAL A 2 6.00 -10.96 -8.73
C VAL A 2 4.73 -11.17 -7.90
N VAL A 3 4.07 -10.08 -7.53
CA VAL A 3 2.87 -10.03 -6.69
C VAL A 3 1.79 -9.31 -7.46
N THR A 4 0.58 -9.86 -7.43
CA THR A 4 -0.62 -9.18 -7.93
C THR A 4 -1.58 -8.94 -6.78
N TYR A 5 -2.72 -8.30 -7.06
CA TYR A 5 -3.75 -8.11 -6.04
C TYR A 5 -4.21 -9.42 -5.36
N ARG A 6 -4.10 -10.57 -6.04
CA ARG A 6 -4.51 -11.88 -5.49
C ARG A 6 -3.59 -12.39 -4.38
N SER A 7 -2.33 -11.97 -4.40
CA SER A 7 -1.30 -12.40 -3.44
C SER A 7 -0.84 -11.28 -2.51
N ILE A 8 -1.44 -10.09 -2.59
CA ILE A 8 -1.05 -8.93 -1.76
C ILE A 8 -1.24 -9.19 -0.26
N ASN A 9 -2.16 -10.07 0.11
CA ASN A 9 -2.38 -10.48 1.50
C ASN A 9 -1.18 -11.23 2.12
N LYS A 10 -0.23 -11.72 1.29
CA LYS A 10 1.03 -12.33 1.76
C LYS A 10 2.10 -11.29 2.08
N ILE A 11 1.88 -10.02 1.73
CA ILE A 11 2.85 -8.93 1.90
C ILE A 11 2.60 -8.25 3.23
N ARG A 12 3.67 -8.05 4.01
CA ARG A 12 3.58 -7.37 5.29
C ARG A 12 3.82 -5.88 5.13
N PHE A 13 2.76 -5.09 5.28
CA PHE A 13 2.84 -3.63 5.33
C PHE A 13 3.44 -3.13 6.67
N PRO A 14 4.08 -1.94 6.69
CA PRO A 14 4.31 -1.07 5.54
C PRO A 14 5.32 -1.68 4.54
N VAL A 15 5.23 -1.21 3.30
CA VAL A 15 6.20 -1.51 2.24
C VAL A 15 6.91 -0.22 1.85
N TYR A 16 8.11 -0.33 1.27
CA TYR A 16 8.89 0.81 0.83
C TYR A 16 9.11 0.75 -0.68
N GLU A 17 8.92 1.88 -1.36
CA GLU A 17 9.17 1.99 -2.80
C GLU A 17 10.66 1.87 -3.10
N LEU A 18 10.98 1.12 -4.15
CA LEU A 18 12.33 0.96 -4.67
C LEU A 18 12.42 1.54 -6.09
N PRO A 19 13.57 2.13 -6.47
CA PRO A 19 13.77 2.70 -7.81
C PRO A 19 13.90 1.64 -8.90
N SER A 20 14.43 0.46 -8.58
CA SER A 20 14.72 -0.60 -9.55
C SER A 20 14.46 -1.99 -8.96
N GLY A 21 14.46 -3.00 -9.83
CA GLY A 21 14.35 -4.42 -9.49
C GLY A 21 15.70 -5.13 -9.41
N ASN A 22 16.81 -4.39 -9.40
CA ASN A 22 18.18 -4.93 -9.39
C ASN A 22 18.56 -5.39 -7.98
N TRP A 23 17.87 -6.41 -7.49
CA TRP A 23 18.11 -6.94 -6.16
C TRP A 23 18.96 -8.19 -6.21
N GLN A 24 19.94 -8.25 -5.32
CA GLN A 24 20.78 -9.43 -5.15
C GLN A 24 20.81 -9.80 -3.68
N ARG A 25 20.65 -11.08 -3.37
CA ARG A 25 20.79 -11.59 -2.01
C ARG A 25 22.03 -12.47 -1.94
N THR A 26 22.94 -12.13 -1.03
CA THR A 26 24.21 -12.84 -0.81
C THR A 26 24.49 -12.84 0.69
N ASP A 27 24.79 -14.01 1.26
CA ASP A 27 25.20 -14.18 2.67
C ASP A 27 24.29 -13.46 3.68
N GLY A 28 22.97 -13.56 3.49
CA GLY A 28 21.98 -12.95 4.38
C GLY A 28 21.77 -11.43 4.17
N LEU A 29 22.53 -10.79 3.29
CA LEU A 29 22.35 -9.39 2.91
C LEU A 29 21.55 -9.27 1.61
N LEU A 30 20.58 -8.37 1.58
CA LEU A 30 19.86 -7.96 0.37
C LEU A 30 20.42 -6.64 -0.11
N PHE A 31 20.86 -6.58 -1.36
CA PHE A 31 21.41 -5.40 -2.01
C PHE A 31 20.46 -4.81 -3.04
N LEU A 32 20.59 -3.51 -3.26
CA LEU A 32 20.05 -2.75 -4.37
C LEU A 32 21.13 -1.77 -4.84
N ASP A 33 21.62 -1.96 -6.07
CA ASP A 33 22.66 -1.12 -6.69
C ASP A 33 23.83 -0.86 -5.69
N ASP A 34 24.41 -1.95 -5.16
CA ASP A 34 25.53 -2.00 -4.20
C ASP A 34 25.28 -1.50 -2.76
N LYS A 35 24.06 -1.06 -2.45
CA LYS A 35 23.66 -0.66 -1.10
C LYS A 35 22.78 -1.70 -0.44
N ILE A 36 22.89 -1.82 0.89
CA ILE A 36 22.14 -2.83 1.64
C ILE A 36 20.70 -2.36 1.91
N LEU A 37 19.73 -3.12 1.43
CA LEU A 37 18.31 -2.98 1.75
C LEU A 37 17.96 -3.66 3.07
N ASP A 38 18.46 -4.88 3.30
CA ASP A 38 18.11 -5.68 4.48
C ASP A 38 19.30 -6.54 4.90
N ASP A 39 19.45 -6.75 6.20
CA ASP A 39 20.46 -7.61 6.79
C ASP A 39 19.76 -8.68 7.64
N SER A 40 19.49 -9.83 7.03
CA SER A 40 18.80 -10.95 7.69
C SER A 40 19.68 -11.73 8.68
N ASN A 41 20.96 -11.36 8.82
CA ASN A 41 21.82 -11.92 9.87
C ASN A 41 21.58 -11.24 11.22
N MET A 42 20.95 -10.06 11.23
CA MET A 42 20.58 -9.36 12.46
C MET A 42 19.30 -9.93 13.05
N SER A 43 19.23 -9.93 14.38
CA SER A 43 18.03 -10.36 15.11
C SER A 43 16.87 -9.38 14.88
N GLY A 44 15.65 -9.90 14.78
CA GLY A 44 14.44 -9.09 14.71
C GLY A 44 13.48 -9.48 13.57
N ASP A 45 12.19 -9.40 13.88
CA ASP A 45 11.11 -9.87 13.02
C ASP A 45 10.82 -8.94 11.84
N THR A 46 11.35 -7.71 11.86
CA THR A 46 11.08 -6.70 10.85
C THR A 46 12.36 -6.15 10.23
N LEU A 47 12.25 -5.77 8.96
CA LEU A 47 13.25 -5.02 8.20
C LEU A 47 13.79 -3.83 9.01
N GLY A 48 12.90 -3.06 9.64
CA GLY A 48 13.28 -1.91 10.45
C GLY A 48 14.17 -2.28 11.64
N MET A 49 13.80 -3.31 12.41
CA MET A 49 14.59 -3.78 13.56
C MET A 49 15.98 -4.25 13.14
N ARG A 50 16.07 -5.02 12.05
CA ARG A 50 17.35 -5.53 11.54
C ARG A 50 18.25 -4.41 11.03
N ARG A 51 17.67 -3.45 10.29
CA ARG A 51 18.38 -2.26 9.80
C ARG A 51 18.89 -1.33 10.91
N LEU A 52 18.23 -1.30 12.07
CA LEU A 52 18.71 -0.51 13.22
C LEU A 52 19.92 -1.15 13.91
N GLN A 53 20.00 -2.47 13.91
CA GLN A 53 21.04 -3.23 14.61
C GLN A 53 22.26 -3.53 13.73
N THR A 54 22.11 -3.47 12.41
CA THR A 54 23.18 -3.84 11.49
C THR A 54 24.45 -2.99 11.69
N PRO A 55 25.65 -3.62 11.71
CA PRO A 55 26.90 -2.89 11.80
C PRO A 55 27.21 -2.14 10.49
N HIS A 56 26.61 -2.54 9.37
CA HIS A 56 26.85 -1.98 8.05
C HIS A 56 26.36 -0.53 7.95
N LYS A 57 27.17 0.34 7.33
CA LYS A 57 26.87 1.77 7.16
C LYS A 57 26.39 2.14 5.76
N ASN A 58 26.62 1.28 4.77
CA ASN A 58 26.20 1.46 3.38
C ASN A 58 24.74 1.04 3.14
N LEU A 59 23.84 1.42 4.06
CA LEU A 59 22.41 1.13 3.91
C LEU A 59 21.78 1.99 2.81
N PHE A 60 20.93 1.38 2.00
CA PHE A 60 20.08 2.09 1.06
C PHE A 60 19.00 2.88 1.84
N PRO A 61 18.80 4.18 1.60
CA PRO A 61 17.79 4.97 2.32
C PRO A 61 16.38 4.65 1.82
N LEU A 62 15.51 4.18 2.72
CA LEU A 62 14.09 3.93 2.44
C LEU A 62 13.28 5.20 2.74
N LYS A 63 12.97 5.99 1.70
CA LYS A 63 12.34 7.32 1.86
C LYS A 63 10.82 7.30 1.74
N ASN A 64 10.28 6.42 0.91
CA ASN A 64 8.87 6.41 0.56
C ASN A 64 8.19 5.18 1.14
N GLN A 65 7.49 5.37 2.26
CA GLN A 65 6.69 4.33 2.90
C GLN A 65 5.27 4.30 2.32
N VAL A 66 4.73 3.09 2.14
CA VAL A 66 3.39 2.83 1.67
C VAL A 66 2.70 1.86 2.63
N ASP A 67 1.55 2.26 3.19
CA ASP A 67 0.91 1.54 4.30
C ASP A 67 -0.17 0.54 3.86
N ASN A 68 -0.60 0.58 2.61
CA ASN A 68 -1.71 -0.26 2.12
C ASN A 68 -1.70 -0.44 0.61
N LEU A 69 -2.54 -1.35 0.13
CA LEU A 69 -2.72 -1.63 -1.30
C LEU A 69 -3.10 -0.39 -2.11
N ARG A 70 -3.94 0.53 -1.59
CA ARG A 70 -4.29 1.77 -2.30
C ARG A 70 -3.02 2.57 -2.62
N GLY A 71 -2.07 2.68 -1.69
CA GLY A 71 -0.81 3.36 -1.93
C GLY A 71 0.05 2.64 -2.98
N VAL A 72 0.13 1.30 -2.94
CA VAL A 72 0.82 0.50 -3.96
C VAL A 72 0.23 0.73 -5.36
N LEU A 73 -1.10 0.77 -5.46
CA LEU A 73 -1.81 1.04 -6.70
C LEU A 73 -1.55 2.44 -7.26
N LYS A 74 -1.33 3.43 -6.39
CA LYS A 74 -1.08 4.83 -6.75
C LYS A 74 0.41 5.15 -6.91
N SER A 75 1.30 4.23 -6.58
CA SER A 75 2.74 4.39 -6.77
C SER A 75 3.11 4.44 -8.27
N ASN A 76 4.16 5.21 -8.56
CA ASN A 76 4.76 5.28 -9.90
C ASN A 76 5.75 4.15 -10.14
N THR A 77 6.32 3.56 -9.08
CA THR A 77 7.18 2.38 -9.20
C THR A 77 6.36 1.10 -9.11
N LYS A 78 6.92 0.02 -9.65
CA LYS A 78 6.42 -1.34 -9.45
C LYS A 78 7.25 -2.14 -8.46
N HIS A 79 8.34 -1.57 -7.95
CA HIS A 79 9.34 -2.27 -7.14
C HIS A 79 9.19 -1.87 -5.67
N PHE A 80 9.12 -2.85 -4.78
CA PHE A 80 8.89 -2.62 -3.35
C PHE A 80 9.68 -3.60 -2.49
N ILE A 81 9.86 -3.26 -1.22
CA ILE A 81 10.29 -4.18 -0.16
C ILE A 81 9.31 -4.15 1.00
N ASP A 82 8.92 -5.32 1.50
CA ASP A 82 7.98 -5.44 2.62
C ASP A 82 8.69 -5.38 3.99
N SER A 83 7.89 -5.28 5.05
CA SER A 83 8.42 -5.23 6.42
C SER A 83 9.09 -6.53 6.87
N ASN A 84 8.95 -7.63 6.15
CA ASN A 84 9.69 -8.87 6.42
C ASN A 84 11.04 -8.90 5.69
N GLY A 85 11.33 -7.94 4.80
CA GLY A 85 12.56 -7.89 4.00
C GLY A 85 12.47 -8.59 2.64
N HIS A 86 11.26 -8.90 2.18
CA HIS A 86 11.03 -9.48 0.85
C HIS A 86 10.86 -8.38 -0.19
N ALA A 87 11.76 -8.34 -1.16
CA ALA A 87 11.62 -7.49 -2.33
C ALA A 87 10.69 -8.11 -3.37
N PHE A 88 9.77 -7.32 -3.90
CA PHE A 88 8.74 -7.78 -4.82
C PHE A 88 8.34 -6.74 -5.86
N ILE A 89 7.88 -7.24 -7.00
CA ILE A 89 7.34 -6.44 -8.09
C ILE A 89 5.82 -6.53 -8.01
N TYR A 90 5.13 -5.39 -7.90
CA TYR A 90 3.67 -5.35 -8.01
C TYR A 90 3.25 -5.21 -9.46
N GLU A 91 2.54 -6.20 -9.99
CA GLU A 91 2.02 -6.19 -11.35
C GLU A 91 0.50 -6.04 -11.38
N LYS A 92 0.05 -4.94 -12.00
CA LYS A 92 -1.39 -4.67 -12.22
C LYS A 92 -1.92 -5.61 -13.31
N SER A 93 -2.83 -6.49 -12.92
CA SER A 93 -3.34 -7.60 -13.74
C SER A 93 -4.79 -7.41 -14.23
N GLU A 94 -5.63 -6.66 -13.53
CA GLU A 94 -7.08 -6.63 -13.80
C GLU A 94 -7.64 -5.22 -13.82
N PHE A 95 -8.68 -4.94 -14.62
CA PHE A 95 -9.34 -3.63 -14.63
C PHE A 95 -10.60 -3.64 -13.76
N CYS A 96 -10.56 -2.91 -12.65
CA CYS A 96 -11.70 -2.70 -11.76
C CYS A 96 -12.46 -1.42 -12.11
N LYS A 97 -13.79 -1.43 -11.88
CA LYS A 97 -14.62 -0.21 -11.96
C LYS A 97 -14.35 0.67 -10.74
N LEU A 98 -14.16 1.96 -10.96
CA LEU A 98 -14.06 2.99 -9.91
C LEU A 98 -15.38 3.75 -9.91
N LYS A 99 -16.20 3.54 -8.87
CA LYS A 99 -17.51 4.17 -8.71
C LYS A 99 -17.46 5.21 -7.60
N TYR A 100 -18.21 6.30 -7.76
CA TYR A 100 -18.25 7.39 -6.79
C TYR A 100 -19.53 7.37 -5.95
N TYR A 101 -19.36 7.31 -4.64
CA TYR A 101 -20.45 7.28 -3.66
C TYR A 101 -20.42 8.52 -2.78
N ARG A 102 -21.59 9.03 -2.41
CA ARG A 102 -21.69 10.11 -1.43
C ARG A 102 -21.31 9.59 -0.05
N ILE A 103 -20.59 10.39 0.71
CA ILE A 103 -20.25 10.10 2.11
C ILE A 103 -21.46 10.46 2.97
N ASP A 104 -22.03 9.46 3.64
CA ASP A 104 -23.21 9.64 4.51
C ASP A 104 -22.81 10.10 5.90
N LYS A 105 -21.78 9.44 6.46
CA LYS A 105 -21.38 9.63 7.85
C LYS A 105 -19.94 9.21 8.07
N VAL A 106 -19.21 10.01 8.83
CA VAL A 106 -17.90 9.65 9.38
C VAL A 106 -18.07 9.49 10.89
N LYS A 107 -17.84 8.29 11.41
CA LYS A 107 -17.85 8.02 12.86
C LYS A 107 -16.43 7.85 13.36
N GLN A 108 -15.95 8.84 14.10
CA GLN A 108 -14.64 8.74 14.74
C GLN A 108 -14.67 7.69 15.86
N LYS A 109 -13.55 6.98 15.99
CA LYS A 109 -13.21 6.01 17.03
C LYS A 109 -11.85 6.41 17.59
N ASP A 110 -11.43 5.75 18.67
CA ASP A 110 -10.21 6.13 19.39
C ASP A 110 -8.96 6.10 18.50
N THR A 111 -8.84 5.09 17.62
CA THR A 111 -7.65 4.88 16.77
C THR A 111 -7.90 5.00 15.26
N ALA A 112 -9.16 5.16 14.84
CA ALA A 112 -9.56 5.17 13.43
C ALA A 112 -10.90 5.88 13.25
N SER A 113 -11.36 6.02 12.01
CA SER A 113 -12.70 6.47 11.68
C SER A 113 -13.41 5.45 10.79
N LEU A 114 -14.72 5.32 10.98
CA LEU A 114 -15.59 4.51 10.12
C LEU A 114 -16.30 5.42 9.13
N LEU A 115 -16.01 5.21 7.85
CA LEU A 115 -16.60 5.93 6.73
C LEU A 115 -17.78 5.14 6.18
N LYS A 116 -18.99 5.67 6.31
CA LYS A 116 -20.22 5.10 5.73
C LYS A 116 -20.55 5.83 4.43
N LEU A 117 -20.80 5.05 3.37
CA LEU A 117 -21.13 5.55 2.04
C LEU A 117 -22.56 5.18 1.66
N THR A 118 -23.23 6.05 0.91
CA THR A 118 -24.60 5.80 0.44
C THR A 118 -24.65 4.55 -0.42
N GLY A 119 -25.55 3.62 -0.12
CA GLY A 119 -25.72 2.39 -0.92
C GLY A 119 -24.62 1.33 -0.73
N VAL A 120 -23.61 1.58 0.09
CA VAL A 120 -22.59 0.58 0.47
C VAL A 120 -22.92 0.03 1.86
N LYS A 121 -23.15 -1.28 1.95
CA LYS A 121 -23.56 -1.93 3.21
C LYS A 121 -22.50 -1.82 4.31
N ASN A 122 -21.23 -2.06 3.97
CA ASN A 122 -20.13 -2.12 4.93
C ASN A 122 -19.37 -0.79 4.97
N PRO A 123 -19.07 -0.24 6.16
CA PRO A 123 -18.24 0.96 6.27
C PRO A 123 -16.77 0.64 5.98
N PHE A 124 -16.02 1.65 5.55
CA PHE A 124 -14.56 1.57 5.40
C PHE A 124 -13.86 2.08 6.66
N VAL A 125 -12.83 1.37 7.12
CA VAL A 125 -11.96 1.82 8.21
C VAL A 125 -10.88 2.71 7.62
N ILE A 126 -10.76 3.94 8.10
CA ILE A 126 -9.77 4.92 7.65
C ILE A 126 -8.99 5.48 8.85
N PRO A 127 -7.68 5.75 8.71
CA PRO A 127 -6.87 6.20 9.85
C PRO A 127 -7.25 7.62 10.30
N ARG A 128 -7.62 8.49 9.35
CA ARG A 128 -8.08 9.84 9.61
C ARG A 128 -9.34 10.15 8.81
N PRO A 129 -10.27 10.96 9.36
CA PRO A 129 -11.41 11.45 8.61
C PRO A 129 -10.93 12.23 7.37
N PRO A 130 -11.68 12.19 6.25
CA PRO A 130 -11.42 13.09 5.14
C PRO A 130 -11.69 14.54 5.56
N ALA A 131 -11.17 15.48 4.80
CA ALA A 131 -11.47 16.90 4.97
C ALA A 131 -12.96 17.18 4.67
N GLU A 132 -13.52 18.24 5.26
CA GLU A 132 -14.97 18.49 5.28
C GLU A 132 -15.57 18.73 3.89
N GLU A 133 -14.78 19.32 2.98
CA GLU A 133 -15.15 19.57 1.59
C GLU A 133 -15.31 18.28 0.77
N MET A 134 -14.72 17.17 1.23
CA MET A 134 -14.76 15.89 0.53
C MET A 134 -16.11 15.21 0.78
N ARG A 135 -17.05 15.38 -0.16
CA ARG A 135 -18.42 14.85 -0.05
C ARG A 135 -18.60 13.47 -0.68
N TYR A 136 -17.65 13.03 -1.49
CA TYR A 136 -17.71 11.77 -2.22
C TYR A 136 -16.45 10.92 -2.02
N ALA A 137 -16.62 9.61 -2.14
CA ALA A 137 -15.56 8.63 -2.09
C ALA A 137 -15.59 7.77 -3.36
N GLY A 138 -14.44 7.70 -4.03
CA GLY A 138 -14.19 6.77 -5.12
C GLY A 138 -13.82 5.39 -4.56
N VAL A 139 -14.60 4.37 -4.91
CA VAL A 139 -14.41 2.99 -4.47
C VAL A 139 -14.15 2.10 -5.68
N LEU A 140 -13.09 1.29 -5.59
CA LEU A 140 -12.82 0.22 -6.56
C LEU A 140 -13.71 -0.97 -6.27
N HIS A 141 -14.34 -1.49 -7.33
CA HIS A 141 -15.16 -2.70 -7.28
C HIS A 141 -14.41 -3.89 -7.85
N PHE A 142 -14.43 -4.98 -7.10
CA PHE A 142 -14.03 -6.30 -7.59
C PHE A 142 -15.29 -7.05 -8.05
N GLY A 143 -15.47 -7.18 -9.36
CA GLY A 143 -16.77 -7.50 -9.95
C GLY A 143 -17.80 -6.41 -9.60
N GLU A 144 -18.88 -6.79 -8.92
CA GLU A 144 -19.90 -5.84 -8.43
C GLU A 144 -19.71 -5.45 -6.96
N LEU A 145 -18.77 -6.08 -6.24
CA LEU A 145 -18.56 -5.84 -4.81
C LEU A 145 -17.63 -4.65 -4.55
N PRO A 146 -18.02 -3.69 -3.68
CA PRO A 146 -17.14 -2.64 -3.19
C PRO A 146 -15.93 -3.26 -2.46
N TRP A 147 -14.72 -2.83 -2.81
CA TRP A 147 -13.49 -3.48 -2.32
C TRP A 147 -12.48 -2.50 -1.70
N VAL A 148 -11.94 -1.57 -2.47
CA VAL A 148 -10.88 -0.64 -1.99
C VAL A 148 -11.36 0.79 -2.07
N LEU A 149 -11.32 1.50 -0.94
CA LEU A 149 -11.46 2.96 -0.92
C LEU A 149 -10.23 3.57 -1.61
N TYR A 150 -10.44 4.24 -2.74
CA TYR A 150 -9.36 4.65 -3.64
C TYR A 150 -9.02 6.14 -3.53
N GLU A 151 -10.05 6.99 -3.41
CA GLU A 151 -9.89 8.44 -3.24
C GLU A 151 -11.14 9.12 -2.72
N TYR A 152 -10.98 10.41 -2.43
CA TYR A 152 -12.05 11.32 -2.07
C TYR A 152 -12.19 12.40 -3.14
N SER A 153 -13.37 13.01 -3.24
CA SER A 153 -13.61 14.16 -4.08
C SER A 153 -14.68 15.07 -3.49
N GLU A 154 -14.59 16.36 -3.81
CA GLU A 154 -15.58 17.37 -3.42
C GLU A 154 -16.91 17.18 -4.16
N ASP A 155 -16.82 16.84 -5.45
CA ASP A 155 -17.96 16.59 -6.32
C ASP A 155 -18.02 15.14 -6.79
N ARG A 156 -19.22 14.73 -7.24
CA ARG A 156 -19.40 13.43 -7.87
C ARG A 156 -18.67 13.41 -9.20
N ARG A 157 -17.70 12.51 -9.33
CA ARG A 157 -17.00 12.25 -10.59
C ARG A 157 -17.66 11.11 -11.35
N GLU A 158 -17.39 11.06 -12.65
CA GLU A 158 -17.82 9.96 -13.50
C GLU A 158 -17.14 8.66 -13.11
N ASP A 159 -17.86 7.56 -13.34
CA ASP A 159 -17.33 6.23 -13.10
C ASP A 159 -16.23 5.93 -14.14
N THR A 160 -15.09 5.46 -13.67
CA THR A 160 -13.95 5.15 -14.54
C THR A 160 -13.44 3.73 -14.26
N ARG A 161 -12.30 3.36 -14.85
CA ARG A 161 -11.64 2.09 -14.57
C ARG A 161 -10.20 2.33 -14.13
N ARG A 162 -9.69 1.47 -13.27
CA ARG A 162 -8.28 1.44 -12.84
C ARG A 162 -7.76 0.03 -12.97
N LYS A 163 -6.52 -0.10 -13.44
CA LYS A 163 -5.83 -1.38 -13.45
C LYS A 163 -5.27 -1.63 -12.05
N VAL A 164 -5.61 -2.79 -11.48
CA VAL A 164 -5.20 -3.26 -10.15
C VAL A 164 -4.29 -4.46 -10.25
#